data_AF-A0A6J6S2R4-F1
#
_entry.id   AF-A0A6J6S2R4-F1
#
_cell.length_a   1.000
_cell.length_b   1.000
_cell.length_c   1.000
_cell.angle_alpha   90.00
_cell.angle_beta   90.00
_cell.angle_gamma   90.00
#
_symmetry.space_group_name_H-M   'P 1'
#
loop_
_entity.id
_entity.type
_entity.pdbx_description
1 polymer ?
#
loop_
_entity_poly.entity_id
_entity_poly.type
_entity_poly.pdbx_seq_one_letter_code
_entity_poly.pdbx_strand_id
1 'polypeptide(L)'
;MIWLRVSMSEAATRVGMNTARPLLLGNVRTTLASLLEARTPLYEEVSSAVVDTSDRKIRDVIAEVTDLAAQSAAGEGGKADG
;
A
#
# COMPACT_ATOMS: atom_id res chain seq x y z
N MET A 1 -0.68 -6.45 -9.33
CA MET A 1 -0.98 -5.19 -8.62
C MET A 1 -0.42 -5.27 -7.20
N ILE A 2 0.33 -4.27 -6.75
CA ILE A 2 0.99 -4.29 -5.43
C ILE A 2 0.31 -3.27 -4.51
N TRP A 3 -0.22 -3.72 -3.37
CA TRP A 3 -0.80 -2.83 -2.36
C TRP A 3 0.23 -2.45 -1.30
N LEU A 4 0.44 -1.15 -1.11
CA LEU A 4 1.27 -0.62 -0.03
C LEU A 4 0.43 -0.39 1.22
N ARG A 5 0.51 -1.34 2.17
CA ARG A 5 -0.18 -1.24 3.45
C ARG A 5 0.62 -0.40 4.43
N VAL A 6 -0.07 0.27 5.33
CA VAL A 6 0.53 1.08 6.40
C VAL A 6 -0.33 1.01 7.64
N SER A 7 0.30 1.06 8.80
CA SER A 7 -0.38 1.14 10.09
C SER A 7 -1.15 2.45 10.23
N MET A 8 -2.26 2.41 10.96
CA MET A 8 -3.10 3.59 11.20
C MET A 8 -2.33 4.73 11.88
N SER A 9 -1.47 4.38 12.84
CA SER A 9 -0.66 5.35 13.60
C SER A 9 0.29 6.13 12.68
N GLU A 10 1.00 5.41 11.82
CA GLU A 10 2.00 6.01 10.94
C GLU A 10 1.37 6.75 9.76
N ALA A 11 0.26 6.22 9.23
CA ALA A 11 -0.54 6.91 8.23
C ALA A 11 -1.05 8.27 8.76
N ALA A 12 -1.54 8.30 10.00
CA ALA A 12 -2.00 9.54 10.63
C ALA A 12 -0.85 10.57 10.81
N THR A 13 0.33 10.12 11.22
CA THR A 13 1.52 10.98 11.36
C THR A 13 1.94 11.57 10.01
N ARG A 14 2.06 10.74 8.96
CA ARG A 14 2.45 11.17 7.60
C ARG A 14 1.43 12.13 7.00
N VAL A 15 0.14 11.86 7.20
CA VAL A 15 -0.95 12.72 6.72
C VAL A 15 -1.00 14.05 7.47
N GLY A 16 -0.86 14.05 8.80
CA GLY A 16 -0.89 15.26 9.62
C GLY A 16 0.22 16.25 9.27
N MET A 17 1.33 15.79 8.70
CA MET A 17 2.41 16.63 8.17
C MET A 17 2.12 17.21 6.77
N ASN A 18 1.13 16.66 6.04
CA ASN A 18 0.82 17.06 4.67
C ASN A 18 -0.49 17.85 4.62
N THR A 19 -0.40 19.18 4.65
CA THR A 19 -1.52 20.14 4.61
C THR A 19 -2.40 20.04 3.35
N ALA A 20 -1.98 19.32 2.31
CA ALA A 20 -2.68 19.19 1.03
C ALA A 20 -3.72 18.04 0.99
N ARG A 21 -4.39 17.71 2.11
CA ARG A 21 -5.40 16.63 2.18
C ARG A 21 -6.80 17.22 2.46
N PRO A 22 -7.51 17.74 1.43
CA PRO A 22 -8.80 18.42 1.61
C PRO A 22 -9.87 17.59 2.32
N LEU A 23 -9.84 16.26 2.16
CA LEU A 23 -10.80 15.34 2.77
C LEU A 23 -10.56 15.10 4.27
N LEU A 24 -9.44 15.55 4.84
CA LEU A 24 -9.00 15.21 6.20
C LEU A 24 -9.00 16.43 7.15
N LEU A 25 -9.66 17.53 6.76
CA LEU A 25 -9.74 18.75 7.58
C LEU A 25 -10.55 18.47 8.87
N GLY A 26 -9.98 18.82 10.02
CA GLY A 26 -10.62 18.67 11.34
C GLY A 26 -10.26 17.35 12.04
N ASN A 27 -10.93 16.24 11.71
CA ASN A 27 -10.77 14.97 12.42
C ASN A 27 -9.99 13.91 11.61
N VAL A 28 -8.71 14.24 11.33
CA VAL A 28 -7.81 13.43 10.48
C VAL A 28 -7.83 11.94 10.82
N ARG A 29 -7.75 11.58 12.11
CA ARG A 29 -7.64 10.18 12.54
C ARG A 29 -8.93 9.41 12.27
N THR A 30 -10.08 9.95 12.68
CA THR A 30 -11.35 9.24 12.46
C THR A 30 -11.65 9.13 10.97
N THR A 31 -11.46 10.20 10.20
CA THR A 31 -11.70 10.15 8.75
C THR A 31 -10.76 9.18 8.04
N LEU A 32 -9.48 9.15 8.42
CA LEU A 32 -8.52 8.19 7.85
C LEU A 32 -8.88 6.75 8.22
N ALA A 33 -9.32 6.49 9.46
CA ALA A 33 -9.77 5.17 9.89
C ALA A 33 -10.97 4.70 9.05
N SER A 34 -12.01 5.53 8.90
CA SER A 34 -13.18 5.19 8.08
C SER A 34 -12.83 4.98 6.61
N LEU A 35 -11.89 5.76 6.06
CA LEU A 35 -11.43 5.58 4.68
C LEU A 35 -10.65 4.27 4.50
N LEU A 36 -9.77 3.92 5.44
CA LEU A 36 -9.04 2.66 5.39
C LEU A 36 -9.99 1.47 5.53
N GLU A 37 -10.94 1.51 6.46
CA GLU A 37 -11.95 0.46 6.65
C GLU A 37 -12.77 0.24 5.37
N ALA A 38 -13.27 1.32 4.75
CA ALA A 38 -14.07 1.23 3.54
C ALA A 38 -13.28 0.74 2.31
N ARG A 39 -11.96 0.98 2.25
CA ARG A 39 -11.14 0.68 1.07
C ARG A 39 -10.28 -0.57 1.18
N THR A 40 -9.97 -1.03 2.39
CA THR A 40 -9.11 -2.20 2.60
C THR A 40 -9.62 -3.44 1.88
N PRO A 41 -10.93 -3.80 1.93
CA PRO A 41 -11.42 -4.98 1.21
C PRO A 41 -11.19 -4.90 -0.30
N LEU A 42 -11.35 -3.70 -0.89
CA LEU A 42 -11.12 -3.48 -2.32
C LEU A 42 -9.64 -3.57 -2.68
N TYR A 43 -8.76 -3.03 -1.84
CA TYR A 43 -7.32 -3.11 -2.06
C TYR A 43 -6.81 -4.54 -1.94
N GLU A 44 -7.34 -5.31 -0.99
CA GLU A 44 -7.03 -6.73 -0.82
C GLU A 44 -7.47 -7.53 -2.05
N GLU A 45 -8.71 -7.37 -2.48
CA GLU A 45 -9.30 -8.12 -3.60
C GLU A 45 -8.50 -7.98 -4.90
N VAL A 46 -8.05 -6.76 -5.23
CA VAL A 46 -7.34 -6.50 -6.49
C VAL A 46 -5.83 -6.74 -6.40
N SER A 47 -5.30 -6.92 -5.19
CA SER A 47 -3.86 -7.04 -4.97
C SER A 47 -3.37 -8.46 -5.22
N SER A 48 -2.30 -8.57 -5.99
CA SER A 48 -1.56 -9.83 -6.16
C SER A 48 -0.42 -9.95 -5.13
N ALA A 49 -0.06 -8.85 -4.47
CA ALA A 49 0.91 -8.81 -3.39
C ALA A 49 0.64 -7.61 -2.47
N VAL A 50 1.04 -7.74 -1.21
CA VAL A 50 0.93 -6.69 -0.19
C VAL A 50 2.30 -6.42 0.42
N VAL A 51 2.71 -5.15 0.43
CA VAL A 51 3.96 -4.70 1.06
C VAL A 51 3.60 -3.79 2.22
N ASP A 52 3.97 -4.19 3.44
CA ASP A 52 3.81 -3.33 4.60
C ASP A 52 4.93 -2.29 4.61
N THR A 53 4.56 -1.01 4.73
CA THR A 53 5.48 0.13 4.73
C THR A 53 5.68 0.73 6.11
N SER A 54 5.10 0.10 7.14
CA SER A 54 5.15 0.58 8.52
C SER A 54 6.53 0.35 9.12
N ASP A 55 7.11 1.39 9.74
CA ASP A 55 8.42 1.36 10.40
C ASP A 55 9.58 0.86 9.49
N ARG A 56 9.47 1.14 8.19
CA ARG A 56 10.47 0.71 7.21
C ARG A 56 11.16 1.86 6.52
N LYS A 57 12.44 1.65 6.20
CA LYS A 57 13.19 2.59 5.38
C LYS A 57 12.70 2.49 3.93
N ILE A 58 12.66 3.64 3.27
CA ILE A 58 12.22 3.76 1.87
C ILE A 58 12.97 2.78 0.94
N ARG A 59 14.29 2.61 1.14
CA ARG A 59 15.11 1.71 0.31
C ARG A 59 14.66 0.26 0.41
N ASP A 60 14.31 -0.20 1.60
CA ASP A 60 13.90 -1.60 1.84
C ASP A 60 12.53 -1.87 1.19
N VAL A 61 11.62 -0.89 1.27
CA VAL A 61 10.32 -0.96 0.59
C VAL A 61 10.49 -0.98 -0.93
N ILE A 62 11.37 -0.14 -1.49
CA ILE A 62 11.65 -0.11 -2.94
C ILE A 62 12.21 -1.44 -3.42
N ALA A 63 13.14 -2.02 -2.67
CA ALA A 63 13.74 -3.31 -3.03
C ALA A 63 12.67 -4.40 -3.10
N GLU A 64 11.84 -4.54 -2.07
CA GLU A 64 10.77 -5.55 -2.05
C GLU A 64 9.74 -5.36 -3.17
N VAL A 65 9.30 -4.13 -3.42
CA VAL A 65 8.36 -3.84 -4.51
C VAL A 65 8.97 -4.20 -5.87
N THR A 66 10.26 -3.92 -6.07
CA THR A 66 10.97 -4.23 -7.31
C THR A 66 11.10 -5.74 -7.50
N ASP A 67 11.45 -6.46 -6.44
CA ASP A 67 11.57 -7.92 -6.45
C ASP A 67 10.22 -8.59 -6.77
N LEU A 68 9.14 -8.14 -6.14
CA LEU A 68 7.77 -8.65 -6.39
C LEU A 68 7.30 -8.35 -7.82
N ALA A 69 7.62 -7.15 -8.34
CA ALA A 69 7.30 -6.79 -9.71
C ALA A 69 8.07 -7.66 -10.72
N ALA A 70 9.35 -7.95 -10.46
CA ALA A 70 10.17 -8.82 -11.30
C ALA A 70 9.68 -10.28 -11.29
N GLN A 71 9.27 -10.80 -10.13
CA GLN A 71 8.71 -12.15 -9.99
C GLN A 71 7.40 -12.31 -10.78
N SER A 72 6.56 -11.27 -10.79
CA SER A 72 5.31 -11.26 -11.56
C SER A 72 5.58 -11.31 -13.07
N ALA A 73 6.63 -10.62 -13.55
CA ALA A 73 7.03 -10.66 -14.95
C ALA A 73 7.68 -12.00 -15.37
N ALA A 74 8.41 -12.66 -14.45
CA ALA A 74 9.03 -13.96 -14.70
C ALA A 74 8.01 -15.12 -14.75
N GLY A 75 6.87 -14.99 -14.05
CA GLY A 75 5.83 -16.01 -13.99
C GLY A 75 4.99 -16.17 -15.28
N GLU A 76 5.02 -15.20 -16.20
CA GLU A 76 4.25 -15.24 -17.45
C GLU A 76 4.97 -15.99 -18.60
N GLY A 77 6.27 -16.27 -18.47
CA GLY A 77 7.09 -16.93 -19.50
C GLY A 77 7.06 -18.47 -19.51
N GLY A 78 6.28 -19.12 -18.62
CA GLY A 78 6.33 -20.56 -18.39
C GLY A 78 5.21 -21.41 -19.03
N LYS A 79 4.28 -20.80 -19.80
CA LYS A 79 3.16 -21.53 -20.41
C LYS A 79 3.20 -21.48 -21.94
N ALA A 80 4.17 -22.17 -22.52
CA ALA A 80 4.20 -22.52 -23.94
C ALA A 80 4.97 -23.83 -24.13
N ASP A 81 4.32 -24.98 -23.86
CA ASP A 81 4.39 -26.23 -24.65
C ASP A 81 3.50 -27.31 -24.01
N GLY A 82 2.82 -28.11 -24.83
CA GLY A 82 1.96 -29.24 -24.43
C GLY A 82 0.63 -29.32 -25.17
#